data_AF-S6ALG6-F1
#
_entry.id   AF-S6ALG6-F1
#
_cell.length_a   1.000
_cell.length_b   1.000
_cell.length_c   1.000
_cell.angle_alpha   90.00
_cell.angle_beta   90.00
_cell.angle_gamma   90.00
#
_symmetry.space_group_name_H-M   'P 1'
#
loop_
_entity.id
_entity.type
_entity.pdbx_description
1 polymer ?
#
loop_
_entity_poly.entity_id
_entity_poly.type
_entity_poly.pdbx_seq_one_letter_code
_entity_poly.pdbx_strand_id
1 'polypeptide(L)' 'MNDYRIHLRRDQVLMAEINVSQARYVEMTRELRQRFPAEDGFSLHIERRRELRRILEQGPEGLRLLGIEYRHEEVPEHA' A
#
# COMPACT_ATOMS: atom_id res chain seq x y z
N MET A 1 -6.97 -8.06 -6.60
CA MET A 1 -6.79 -7.80 -5.16
C MET A 1 -6.23 -6.38 -5.04
N ASN A 2 -6.68 -5.60 -4.07
CA ASN A 2 -6.20 -4.22 -3.87
C ASN A 2 -4.95 -4.28 -2.99
N ASP A 3 -3.80 -4.25 -3.64
CA ASP A 3 -2.50 -4.46 -3.01
C ASP A 3 -1.87 -3.14 -2.52
N TYR A 4 -2.36 -2.01 -3.03
CA TYR A 4 -1.89 -0.67 -2.67
C TYR A 4 -3.08 0.24 -2.37
N ARG A 5 -2.86 1.17 -1.44
CA ARG A 5 -3.74 2.27 -1.11
C ARG A 5 -2.96 3.57 -1.26
N ILE A 6 -3.47 4.51 -2.04
CA ILE A 6 -2.86 5.80 -2.31
C ILE A 6 -3.73 6.88 -1.66
N HIS A 7 -3.14 7.64 -0.75
CA HIS A 7 -3.74 8.84 -0.16
C HIS A 7 -3.25 10.07 -0.91
N LEU A 8 -4.16 10.77 -1.57
CA LEU A 8 -3.90 12.09 -2.15
C LEU A 8 -4.24 13.14 -1.10
N ARG A 9 -3.26 13.97 -0.75
CA ARG A 9 -3.44 15.10 0.17
C ARG A 9 -3.10 16.40 -0.51
N ARG A 10 -3.66 17.50 -0.01
CA ARG A 10 -3.25 18.88 -0.32
C ARG A 10 -3.13 19.65 0.99
N ASP A 11 -1.99 20.27 1.24
CA ASP A 11 -1.76 21.05 2.47
C ASP A 11 -2.17 20.28 3.75
N GLN A 12 -1.78 18.99 3.82
CA GLN A 12 -2.13 18.02 4.88
C GLN A 12 -3.60 17.55 4.93
N VAL A 13 -4.50 18.11 4.13
CA VAL A 13 -5.89 17.67 4.05
C VAL A 13 -6.02 16.46 3.11
N LEU A 14 -6.67 15.40 3.58
CA LEU A 14 -6.98 14.23 2.74
C LEU A 14 -8.06 14.58 1.71
N MET A 15 -7.69 14.50 0.44
CA MET A 15 -8.60 14.79 -0.69
C MET A 15 -9.24 13.52 -1.22
N ALA A 16 -8.47 12.42 -1.33
CA ALA A 16 -8.96 11.15 -1.84
C ALA A 16 -8.16 9.95 -1.32
N GLU A 17 -8.83 8.80 -1.24
CA GLU A 17 -8.23 7.48 -1.09
C GLU A 17 -8.52 6.65 -2.34
N ILE A 18 -7.49 6.03 -2.90
CA ILE A 18 -7.59 5.20 -4.10
C ILE A 18 -7.00 3.83 -3.80
N ASN A 19 -7.81 2.78 -3.96
CA ASN A 19 -7.35 1.39 -3.84
C ASN A 19 -6.92 0.88 -5.21
N VAL A 20 -5.68 0.40 -5.33
CA VAL A 20 -5.04 0.05 -6.60
C VAL A 20 -4.44 -1.36 -6.52
N SER A 21 -4.58 -2.14 -7.60
CA SER A 21 -3.91 -3.43 -7.72
C SER A 21 -2.43 -3.25 -8.06
N GLN A 22 -1.58 -4.23 -7.72
CA GLN A 22 -0.15 -4.18 -8.03
C GLN A 22 0.13 -3.92 -9.52
N ALA A 23 -0.68 -4.49 -10.42
CA ALA A 23 -0.51 -4.34 -11.87
C ALA A 23 -0.70 -2.91 -12.39
N ARG A 24 -1.43 -2.05 -11.65
CA ARG A 24 -1.71 -0.66 -12.05
C ARG A 24 -0.98 0.37 -11.20
N TYR A 25 -0.29 -0.05 -10.14
CA TYR A 25 0.36 0.81 -9.17
C TYR A 25 1.33 1.82 -9.80
N VAL A 26 2.26 1.35 -10.64
CA VAL A 26 3.31 2.20 -11.24
C VAL A 26 2.70 3.25 -12.16
N GLU A 27 1.80 2.84 -13.04
CA GLU A 27 1.11 3.72 -13.98
C GLU A 27 0.26 4.76 -13.25
N MET A 28 -0.56 4.32 -12.28
CA MET A 28 -1.43 5.21 -11.50
C MET A 28 -0.61 6.25 -10.72
N THR A 29 0.45 5.82 -10.04
CA THR A 29 1.28 6.75 -9.24
C THR A 29 1.96 7.79 -10.13
N ARG A 30 2.43 7.40 -11.33
CA ARG A 30 3.01 8.32 -12.30
C ARG A 30 1.98 9.35 -12.78
N GLU A 31 0.79 8.92 -13.18
CA GLU A 31 -0.28 9.81 -13.64
C GLU A 31 -0.71 10.79 -12.53
N LEU A 32 -0.83 10.30 -11.29
CA LEU A 32 -1.18 11.15 -10.14
C LEU A 32 -0.10 12.19 -9.86
N ARG A 33 1.19 11.81 -9.86
CA ARG A 33 2.29 12.77 -9.66
C ARG A 33 2.34 13.85 -10.75
N GLN A 34 2.04 13.49 -12.00
CA GLN A 34 2.01 14.44 -13.10
C GLN A 34 0.85 15.44 -12.98
N ARG A 35 -0.32 15.00 -12.50
CA ARG A 35 -1.53 15.83 -12.39
C ARG A 35 -1.63 16.60 -11.07
N PHE A 36 -0.96 16.12 -10.03
CA PHE A 36 -0.96 16.69 -8.68
C PHE A 36 0.48 16.91 -8.22
N PRO A 37 1.17 17.92 -8.77
CA PRO A 37 2.57 18.18 -8.44
C PRO A 37 2.71 18.73 -7.02
N ALA A 38 3.85 18.43 -6.38
CA ALA A 38 4.13 18.88 -5.02
C ALA A 38 4.26 20.40 -4.89
N GLU A 39 4.65 21.07 -5.98
CA GLU A 39 4.74 22.54 -6.08
C GLU A 39 3.38 23.23 -5.83
N ASP A 40 2.27 22.55 -6.14
CA ASP A 40 0.92 23.03 -5.90
C ASP A 40 0.36 22.66 -4.51
N GLY A 41 1.22 22.10 -3.63
CA GLY A 41 0.87 21.68 -2.26
C GLY A 41 0.32 20.26 -2.16
N PHE A 42 0.35 19.47 -3.24
CA PHE A 42 -0.13 18.09 -3.22
C PHE A 42 0.93 17.11 -2.67
N SER A 43 0.48 16.05 -2.01
CA SER A 43 1.33 14.93 -1.64
C SER A 43 0.61 13.60 -1.82
N LEU A 44 1.38 12.57 -2.17
CA LEU A 44 0.92 11.19 -2.27
C LEU A 44 1.57 10.38 -1.16
N HIS A 45 0.75 9.71 -0.36
CA HIS A 45 1.23 8.73 0.61
C HIS A 45 0.69 7.36 0.22
N ILE A 46 1.59 6.38 0.14
CA ILE A 46 1.30 5.08 -0.46
C ILE A 46 1.50 4.02 0.61
N GLU A 47 0.46 3.21 0.81
CA GLU A 47 0.50 2.05 1.68
C GLU A 47 0.36 0.78 0.83
N ARG A 48 1.19 -0.22 1.07
CA ARG A 48 1.09 -1.56 0.49
C ARG A 48 0.44 -2.50 1.48
N ARG A 49 -0.57 -3.24 1.04
CA ARG A 49 -1.15 -4.35 1.79
C ARG A 49 -0.18 -5.54 1.75
N ARG A 50 0.35 -5.92 2.90
CA ARG A 50 1.11 -7.16 3.08
C ARG A 50 0.28 -8.21 3.80
N GLU A 51 0.34 -9.42 3.27
CA GLU A 51 -0.15 -10.63 3.93
C GLU A 51 0.90 -11.11 4.93
N LEU A 52 0.53 -11.18 6.21
CA LEU A 52 1.31 -11.78 7.27
C LEU A 52 0.71 -13.13 7.62
N ARG A 53 1.54 -14.16 7.52
CA ARG A 53 1.18 -15.54 7.89
C ARG A 53 1.71 -15.83 9.28
N ARG A 54 0.81 -16.10 10.22
CA ARG A 54 1.22 -16.48 11.59
C ARG A 54 1.21 -17.99 11.72
N ILE A 55 2.41 -18.55 11.86
CA ILE A 55 2.62 -19.98 12.13
C ILE A 55 2.39 -20.21 13.62
N LEU A 56 1.58 -21.21 13.95
CA LEU A 56 1.11 -21.53 15.29
C LEU A 56 2.01 -22.58 15.96
N GLU A 57 2.42 -23.58 15.19
CA GLU A 57 3.22 -24.72 15.64
C GLU A 57 4.10 -25.21 14.49
N GLN A 58 5.37 -25.51 14.81
CA GLN A 58 6.33 -26.15 13.91
C GLN A 58 6.80 -27.43 14.58
N GLY A 59 6.47 -28.58 13.98
CA GLY A 59 6.85 -29.89 14.49
C GLY A 59 7.29 -30.85 13.38
N PRO A 60 7.65 -32.10 13.73
CA PRO A 60 8.11 -33.12 12.78
C PRO A 60 7.08 -33.45 11.69
N GLU A 61 5.80 -33.24 11.99
CA GLU A 61 4.68 -33.49 11.05
C GLU A 61 4.32 -32.27 10.18
N GLY A 62 5.02 -31.15 10.34
CA GLY A 62 4.89 -29.97 9.49
C GLY A 62 4.47 -28.68 10.21
N LEU A 63 3.94 -27.73 9.45
CA LEU A 63 3.55 -26.40 9.90
C LEU A 63 2.02 -26.32 10.06
N ARG A 64 1.55 -25.85 11.22
CA ARG A 64 0.13 -25.51 11.43
C ARG A 64 -0.06 -24.00 11.44
N LEU A 65 -0.82 -23.47 10.47
CA LEU A 65 -1.10 -22.04 10.35
C LEU A 65 -2.27 -21.63 11.27
N LEU A 66 -2.11 -20.57 12.08
CA LEU A 66 -3.18 -20.04 12.95
C LEU A 66 -4.13 -19.11 12.20
N GLY A 67 -3.60 -18.37 11.23
CA GLY A 67 -4.36 -17.32 10.55
C GLY A 67 -3.51 -16.49 9.61
N ILE A 68 -4.22 -15.75 8.77
CA ILE A 68 -3.68 -14.78 7.82
C ILE A 68 -4.12 -13.39 8.30
N GLU A 69 -3.17 -12.51 8.56
CA GLU A 69 -3.41 -11.09 8.85
C GLU A 69 -3.04 -10.23 7.63
N TYR A 70 -3.78 -9.17 7.36
CA TYR A 70 -3.41 -8.19 6.34
C TYR A 70 -3.09 -6.85 7.00
N ARG A 71 -1.88 -6.32 6.76
CA ARG A 71 -1.46 -5.00 7.25
C ARG A 71 -1.13 -4.06 6.10
N HIS A 72 -1.32 -2.77 6.31
CA HIS A 72 -0.91 -1.72 5.39
C HIS A 72 0.44 -1.18 5.88
N GLU A 73 1.47 -1.31 5.05
CA GLU A 73 2.82 -0.83 5.31
C GLU A 73 3.13 0.35 4.38
N GLU A 74 3.70 1.43 4.89
CA GLU A 74 4.11 2.57 4.07
C GLU A 74 5.19 2.14 3.05
N VAL A 75 5.04 2.60 1.80
CA VAL A 75 6.00 2.34 0.73
C VAL A 75 7.02 3.49 0.69
N PRO A 76 8.32 3.22 0.87
CA PRO A 76 9.35 4.25 0.75
C PRO A 76 9.33 4.89 -0.64
N GLU A 77 9.60 6.20 -0.72
CA GLU A 77 9.58 6.97 -1.98
C GLU A 77 10.60 6.51 -3.05
N HIS A 78 11.48 5.55 -2.76
CA HIS A 78 12.64 5.17 -3.58
C HIS A 78 12.75 3.65 -3.85
N ALA A 79 11.64 2.99 -4.22
CA ALA A 79 11.65 1.60 -4.66
C ALA A 79 11.31 1.46 -6.15
#